data_AF-A0A090IG71-F1
#
_entry.id   AF-A0A090IG71-F1
#
_cell.length_a   1.000
_cell.length_b   1.000
_cell.length_c   1.000
_cell.angle_alpha   90.00
_cell.angle_beta   90.00
_cell.angle_gamma   90.00
#
_symmetry.space_group_name_H-M   'P 1'
#
loop_
_entity.id
_entity.type
_entity.pdbx_description
1 polymer ?
#
loop_
_entity_poly.entity_id
_entity_poly.type
_entity_poly.pdbx_seq_one_letter_code
_entity_poly.pdbx_strand_id
1 'polypeptide(L)'
;MKHYVTATLALLLIGCTMSNNQDEVVIEVVIEVVMEKLNENAPSLFCDQPEYSTCFGITQKQCLVELNNAAQKCIEKSKMKFSSVSSDNYKRYTKYYSSCLILEQVVKYPDRLDVIGNCLKTVDFNRKEGLRSLLK
;
A
#
# COMPACT_ATOMS: atom_id res chain seq x y z
N MET A 1 10.32 -14.61 39.85
CA MET A 1 10.40 -15.75 38.92
C MET A 1 9.39 -15.51 37.80
N LYS A 2 9.83 -15.62 36.55
CA LYS A 2 9.14 -15.15 35.34
C LYS A 2 7.95 -16.06 34.97
N HIS A 3 6.79 -15.47 34.71
CA HIS A 3 5.67 -16.16 34.06
C HIS A 3 5.89 -16.13 32.54
N TYR A 4 6.12 -17.28 31.93
CA TYR A 4 6.08 -17.45 30.48
C TYR A 4 4.66 -17.86 30.09
N VAL A 5 3.94 -16.93 29.47
CA VAL A 5 2.74 -17.22 28.68
C VAL A 5 3.22 -17.80 27.35
N THR A 6 3.13 -19.11 27.19
CA THR A 6 3.39 -19.77 25.90
C THR A 6 2.16 -19.63 25.01
N ALA A 7 2.24 -18.66 24.10
CA ALA A 7 1.38 -18.56 22.93
C ALA A 7 1.54 -19.82 22.05
N THR A 8 0.48 -20.60 21.93
CA THR A 8 0.38 -21.70 20.96
C THR A 8 -0.17 -21.11 19.66
N LEU A 9 0.73 -20.58 18.83
CA LEU A 9 0.47 -20.22 17.45
C LEU A 9 1.01 -21.33 16.54
N ALA A 10 0.23 -22.39 16.35
CA ALA A 10 0.53 -23.43 15.37
C ALA A 10 -0.74 -24.22 15.03
N LEU A 11 -1.45 -23.81 13.98
CA LEU A 11 -2.22 -24.74 13.15
C LEU A 11 -1.92 -24.42 11.69
N LEU A 12 -0.84 -25.05 11.24
CA LEU A 12 -0.45 -25.24 9.85
C LEU A 12 -1.44 -26.19 9.15
N LEU A 13 -1.91 -25.77 7.98
CA LEU A 13 -1.94 -26.55 6.74
C LEU A 13 -2.03 -28.09 6.86
N ILE A 14 -3.26 -28.61 6.77
CA ILE A 14 -3.61 -29.92 6.19
C ILE A 14 -4.91 -29.65 5.43
N GLY A 15 -4.95 -29.56 4.10
CA GLY A 15 -4.77 -30.68 3.18
C GLY A 15 -6.13 -31.03 2.57
N CYS A 16 -6.36 -30.53 1.34
CA CYS A 16 -7.39 -30.86 0.35
C CYS A 16 -8.71 -31.55 0.78
N THR A 17 -9.82 -30.88 0.49
CA THR A 17 -11.12 -31.37 -0.04
C THR A 17 -12.33 -30.78 0.72
N MET A 18 -12.69 -29.52 0.43
CA MET A 18 -14.08 -29.03 0.53
C MET A 18 -14.24 -27.64 -0.11
N SER A 19 -14.51 -27.66 -1.42
CA SER A 19 -15.45 -26.82 -2.17
C SER A 19 -15.68 -25.35 -1.74
N ASN A 20 -15.04 -24.44 -2.49
CA ASN A 20 -15.38 -23.05 -2.82
C ASN A 20 -15.49 -21.98 -1.71
N ASN A 21 -16.16 -22.23 -0.59
CA ASN A 21 -16.52 -21.13 0.33
C ASN A 21 -15.42 -20.78 1.35
N GLN A 22 -14.53 -21.72 1.72
CA GLN A 22 -13.45 -21.43 2.67
C GLN A 22 -12.32 -20.60 2.06
N ASP A 23 -12.01 -20.81 0.78
CA ASP A 23 -10.98 -20.03 0.09
C ASP A 23 -11.41 -18.58 -0.11
N GLU A 24 -12.71 -18.35 -0.36
CA GLU A 24 -13.29 -17.02 -0.51
C GLU A 24 -13.22 -16.22 0.80
N VAL A 25 -13.57 -16.84 1.93
CA VAL A 25 -13.46 -16.21 3.26
C VAL A 25 -12.01 -15.88 3.61
N VAL A 26 -11.06 -16.76 3.31
CA VAL A 26 -9.63 -16.47 3.54
C VAL A 26 -9.16 -15.30 2.68
N ILE A 27 -9.60 -15.22 1.42
CA ILE A 27 -9.27 -14.11 0.52
C ILE A 27 -9.84 -12.79 1.05
N GLU A 28 -11.07 -12.77 1.54
CA GLU A 28 -11.69 -11.57 2.09
C GLU A 28 -10.94 -11.04 3.31
N VAL A 29 -10.59 -11.91 4.27
CA VAL A 29 -9.80 -11.53 5.45
C VAL A 29 -8.42 -10.98 5.05
N VAL A 30 -7.75 -11.61 4.08
CA VAL A 30 -6.47 -11.10 3.56
C VAL A 30 -6.64 -9.71 2.93
N ILE A 31 -7.72 -9.49 2.18
CA ILE A 31 -8.00 -8.19 1.57
C ILE A 31 -8.26 -7.14 2.64
N GLU A 32 -9.04 -7.45 3.67
CA GLU A 32 -9.30 -6.52 4.79
C GLU A 32 -7.99 -6.08 5.45
N VAL A 33 -7.12 -7.03 5.82
CA VAL A 33 -5.82 -6.73 6.43
C VAL A 33 -4.93 -5.91 5.50
N VAL A 34 -4.88 -6.26 4.21
CA VAL A 34 -4.08 -5.51 3.23
C VAL A 34 -4.65 -4.10 3.03
N MET A 35 -5.97 -3.91 3.05
CA MET A 35 -6.60 -2.58 2.92
C MET A 35 -6.39 -1.73 4.17
N GLU A 36 -6.48 -2.31 5.37
CA GLU A 36 -6.14 -1.65 6.62
C GLU A 36 -4.70 -1.13 6.56
N LYS A 37 -3.75 -2.03 6.27
CA LYS A 37 -2.33 -1.68 6.16
C LYS A 37 -2.03 -0.69 5.04
N LEU A 38 -2.75 -0.78 3.92
CA LEU A 38 -2.62 0.19 2.84
C LEU A 38 -3.06 1.59 3.30
N ASN A 39 -4.18 1.70 4.01
CA ASN A 39 -4.66 2.99 4.49
C ASN A 39 -3.70 3.63 5.52
N GLU A 40 -3.05 2.81 6.35
CA GLU A 40 -2.05 3.26 7.33
C GLU A 40 -0.68 3.61 6.69
N ASN A 41 -0.19 2.74 5.79
CA ASN A 41 1.21 2.71 5.39
C ASN A 41 1.44 3.02 3.90
N ALA A 42 0.43 3.39 3.13
CA ALA A 42 0.59 3.69 1.69
C ALA A 42 1.70 4.72 1.39
N PRO A 43 1.89 5.81 2.16
CA PRO A 43 3.03 6.71 1.95
C PRO A 43 4.39 6.00 2.01
N SER A 44 4.56 5.07 2.94
CA SER A 44 5.78 4.29 3.11
C SER A 44 6.07 3.35 1.94
N LEU A 45 5.03 2.88 1.22
CA LEU A 45 5.21 2.08 -0.01
C LEU A 45 6.09 2.77 -1.04
N PHE A 46 6.01 4.10 -1.10
CA PHE A 46 6.75 4.92 -2.05
C PHE A 46 8.01 5.49 -1.42
N CYS A 47 7.89 6.11 -0.25
CA CYS A 47 8.99 6.90 0.32
C CYS A 47 10.15 6.06 0.84
N ASP A 48 9.91 4.80 1.19
CA ASP A 48 10.98 3.87 1.58
C ASP A 48 11.74 3.33 0.36
N GLN A 49 11.30 3.64 -0.86
CA GLN A 49 12.01 3.35 -2.11
C GLN A 49 12.88 4.56 -2.47
N PRO A 50 14.23 4.47 -2.33
CA PRO A 50 15.12 5.60 -2.62
C PRO A 50 14.95 6.17 -4.04
N GLU A 51 14.65 5.30 -5.00
CA GLU A 51 14.44 5.63 -6.41
C GLU A 51 13.23 6.56 -6.58
N TYR A 52 12.16 6.34 -5.81
CA TYR A 52 10.99 7.22 -5.83
C TYR A 52 11.35 8.63 -5.38
N SER A 53 11.95 8.76 -4.19
CA SER A 53 12.33 10.06 -3.62
C SER A 53 13.35 10.79 -4.52
N THR A 54 14.22 10.03 -5.20
CA THR A 54 15.18 10.56 -6.18
C THR A 54 14.49 11.20 -7.39
N CYS A 55 13.41 10.60 -7.91
CA CYS A 55 12.66 11.20 -9.01
C CYS A 55 12.15 12.61 -8.69
N PHE A 56 11.72 12.83 -7.44
CA PHE A 56 11.27 14.13 -6.95
C PHE A 56 12.43 15.03 -6.47
N GLY A 57 13.65 14.48 -6.30
CA GLY A 57 14.80 15.21 -5.76
C GLY A 57 14.58 15.64 -4.31
N ILE A 58 13.91 14.81 -3.51
CA ILE A 58 13.58 15.08 -2.11
C ILE A 58 14.14 14.00 -1.19
N THR A 59 14.16 14.29 0.11
CA THR A 59 14.50 13.29 1.12
C THR A 59 13.32 12.35 1.39
N GLN A 60 13.58 11.14 1.87
CA GLN A 60 12.55 10.20 2.35
C GLN A 60 11.62 10.87 3.38
N LYS A 61 12.19 11.64 4.32
CA LYS A 61 11.40 12.34 5.35
C LYS A 61 10.44 13.34 4.73
N GLN A 62 10.91 14.11 3.75
CA GLN A 62 10.06 15.06 3.04
C GLN A 62 8.97 14.34 2.23
N CYS A 63 9.31 13.24 1.55
CA CYS A 63 8.34 12.40 0.86
C CYS A 63 7.22 11.94 1.80
N LEU A 64 7.58 11.42 2.98
CA LEU A 64 6.61 10.93 3.96
C LEU A 64 5.68 12.05 4.43
N VAL A 65 6.21 13.23 4.74
CA VAL A 65 5.39 14.40 5.13
C VAL A 65 4.42 14.77 4.00
N GLU A 66 4.91 14.82 2.77
CA GLU A 66 4.10 15.23 1.62
C GLU A 66 2.98 14.26 1.30
N LEU A 67 3.25 12.95 1.34
CA LEU A 67 2.26 11.92 1.08
C LEU A 67 1.31 11.68 2.25
N ASN A 68 1.77 11.79 3.50
CA ASN A 68 0.89 11.72 4.68
C ASN A 68 -0.17 12.82 4.66
N ASN A 69 0.21 14.05 4.27
CA ASN A 69 -0.74 15.16 4.13
C ASN A 69 -1.81 14.90 3.05
N ALA A 70 -1.51 14.08 2.04
CA ALA A 70 -2.43 13.71 0.97
C ALA A 70 -3.22 12.42 1.26
N ALA A 71 -2.75 11.57 2.18
CA ALA A 71 -3.28 10.23 2.41
C ALA A 71 -4.78 10.23 2.73
N GLN A 72 -5.20 11.02 3.71
CA GLN A 72 -6.62 11.07 4.12
C GLN A 72 -7.54 11.49 2.97
N LYS A 73 -7.17 12.55 2.24
CA LYS A 73 -7.91 13.01 1.04
C LYS A 73 -8.00 11.92 -0.02
N CYS A 74 -6.91 11.18 -0.25
CA CYS A 74 -6.87 10.12 -1.25
C CYS A 74 -7.64 8.86 -0.82
N ILE A 75 -7.69 8.55 0.47
CA ILE A 75 -8.55 7.50 1.04
C ILE A 75 -10.02 7.87 0.80
N GLU A 76 -10.42 9.11 1.14
CA GLU A 76 -11.80 9.58 0.96
C GLU A 76 -12.23 9.52 -0.51
N LYS A 77 -11.39 10.01 -1.43
CA LYS A 77 -11.64 9.90 -2.88
C LYS A 77 -11.78 8.44 -3.33
N SER A 78 -10.97 7.55 -2.78
CA SER A 78 -11.04 6.11 -3.10
C SER A 78 -12.34 5.50 -2.60
N LYS A 79 -12.75 5.79 -1.36
CA LYS A 79 -14.04 5.34 -0.79
C LYS A 79 -15.26 5.90 -1.51
N MET A 80 -15.20 7.13 -2.01
CA MET A 80 -16.26 7.69 -2.85
C MET A 80 -16.40 6.96 -4.19
N LYS A 81 -15.28 6.47 -4.76
CA LYS A 81 -15.27 5.75 -6.03
C LYS A 81 -15.61 4.27 -5.87
N PHE A 82 -15.24 3.68 -4.73
CA PHE A 82 -15.44 2.27 -4.40
C PHE A 82 -16.15 2.21 -3.05
N SER A 83 -17.47 2.04 -3.09
CA SER A 83 -18.35 2.03 -1.89
C SER A 83 -17.95 0.99 -0.85
N SER A 84 -17.36 -0.12 -1.28
CA SER A 84 -16.73 -1.14 -0.46
C SER A 84 -15.56 -1.77 -1.22
N VAL A 85 -14.63 -2.39 -0.51
CA VAL A 85 -13.52 -3.15 -1.12
C VAL A 85 -13.80 -4.64 -1.00
N SER A 86 -13.65 -5.36 -2.11
CA SER A 86 -13.84 -6.82 -2.20
C SER A 86 -12.79 -7.45 -3.11
N SER A 87 -12.81 -8.79 -3.21
CA SER A 87 -12.00 -9.58 -4.15
C SER A 87 -12.08 -9.09 -5.60
N ASP A 88 -13.23 -8.56 -6.02
CA ASP A 88 -13.46 -8.09 -7.39
C ASP A 88 -12.88 -6.70 -7.70
N ASN A 89 -12.58 -5.90 -6.68
CA ASN A 89 -12.24 -4.50 -6.87
C ASN A 89 -11.00 -4.02 -6.13
N TYR A 90 -10.42 -4.80 -5.22
CA TYR A 90 -9.28 -4.36 -4.41
C TYR A 90 -8.10 -3.87 -5.26
N LYS A 91 -7.79 -4.54 -6.39
CA LYS A 91 -6.73 -4.09 -7.32
C LYS A 91 -7.01 -2.72 -7.94
N ARG A 92 -8.28 -2.42 -8.22
CA ARG A 92 -8.70 -1.13 -8.77
C ARG A 92 -8.68 -0.05 -7.70
N TYR A 93 -9.11 -0.40 -6.47
CA TYR A 93 -9.01 0.47 -5.31
C TYR A 93 -7.55 0.86 -5.04
N THR A 94 -6.65 -0.11 -4.90
CA THR A 94 -5.23 0.13 -4.61
C THR A 94 -4.58 0.99 -5.68
N LYS A 95 -4.80 0.67 -6.96
CA LYS A 95 -4.29 1.48 -8.08
C LYS A 95 -4.79 2.91 -8.03
N TYR A 96 -6.08 3.13 -7.76
CA TYR A 96 -6.65 4.46 -7.69
C TYR A 96 -6.08 5.26 -6.51
N TYR A 97 -6.00 4.64 -5.34
CA TYR A 97 -5.42 5.27 -4.14
C TYR A 97 -3.96 5.66 -4.36
N SER A 98 -3.14 4.72 -4.84
CA SER A 98 -1.74 4.97 -5.19
C SER A 98 -1.56 6.08 -6.22
N SER A 99 -2.41 6.09 -7.26
CA SER A 99 -2.36 7.14 -8.30
C SER A 99 -2.73 8.51 -7.73
N CYS A 100 -3.71 8.57 -6.82
CA CYS A 100 -4.06 9.81 -6.13
C CYS A 100 -2.87 10.37 -5.33
N LEU A 101 -2.19 9.52 -4.54
CA LEU A 101 -1.01 9.93 -3.77
C LEU A 101 0.09 10.51 -4.67
N ILE A 102 0.44 9.79 -5.74
CA ILE A 102 1.46 10.23 -6.70
C ILE A 102 1.04 11.57 -7.32
N LEU A 103 -0.21 11.70 -7.76
CA LEU A 103 -0.70 12.94 -8.38
C LEU A 103 -0.65 14.13 -7.41
N GLU A 104 -1.11 13.96 -6.17
CA GLU A 104 -1.07 15.02 -5.15
C GLU A 104 0.37 15.45 -4.82
N GLN A 105 1.37 14.58 -5.01
CA GLN A 105 2.77 14.96 -4.89
C GLN A 105 3.32 15.63 -6.14
N VAL A 106 3.03 15.06 -7.33
CA VAL A 106 3.49 15.57 -8.63
C VAL A 106 3.03 17.01 -8.86
N VAL A 107 1.80 17.38 -8.47
CA VAL A 107 1.29 18.75 -8.62
C VAL A 107 2.02 19.79 -7.77
N LYS A 108 2.83 19.38 -6.78
CA LYS A 108 3.69 20.28 -6.01
C LYS A 108 4.95 20.71 -6.78
N TYR A 109 5.26 20.02 -7.90
CA TYR A 109 6.44 20.26 -8.72
C TYR A 109 6.06 20.49 -10.20
N PRO A 110 5.24 21.51 -10.49
CA PRO A 110 4.71 21.73 -11.85
C PRO A 110 5.82 21.94 -12.89
N ASP A 111 6.94 22.56 -12.52
CA ASP A 111 8.06 22.81 -13.44
C ASP A 111 8.90 21.55 -13.73
N ARG A 112 8.62 20.44 -13.04
CA ARG A 112 9.39 19.18 -13.16
C ARG A 112 8.53 17.99 -13.60
N LEU A 113 7.30 18.23 -14.07
CA LEU A 113 6.35 17.17 -14.44
C LEU A 113 6.96 16.15 -15.42
N ASP A 114 7.57 16.62 -16.50
CA ASP A 114 8.16 15.74 -17.52
C ASP A 114 9.34 14.93 -16.96
N VAL A 115 10.18 15.57 -16.14
CA VAL A 115 11.34 14.93 -15.51
C VAL A 115 10.90 13.85 -14.53
N ILE A 116 9.96 14.19 -13.63
CA ILE A 116 9.41 13.24 -12.64
C ILE A 116 8.69 12.10 -13.37
N GLY A 117 7.84 12.43 -14.34
CA GLY A 117 7.06 11.46 -15.10
C GLY A 117 7.94 10.47 -15.88
N ASN A 118 9.02 10.94 -16.50
CA ASN A 118 9.97 10.07 -17.19
C ASN A 118 10.79 9.23 -16.21
N CYS A 119 11.21 9.81 -15.08
CA CYS A 119 11.90 9.06 -14.04
C CYS A 119 11.04 7.91 -13.52
N LEU A 120 9.80 8.19 -13.09
CA LEU A 120 8.88 7.19 -12.54
C LEU A 120 8.55 6.04 -13.51
N LYS A 121 8.62 6.27 -14.84
CA LYS A 121 8.45 5.20 -15.85
C LYS A 121 9.63 4.23 -15.90
N THR A 122 10.81 4.67 -15.47
CA THR A 122 12.07 3.90 -15.52
C THR A 122 12.48 3.30 -14.18
N VAL A 123 11.83 3.70 -13.09
CA VAL A 123 12.09 3.14 -11.76
C VAL A 123 11.68 1.68 -11.70
N ASP A 124 12.60 0.83 -11.25
CA ASP A 124 12.30 -0.52 -10.83
C ASP A 124 12.02 -0.55 -9.32
N PHE A 125 10.76 -0.74 -8.94
CA PHE A 125 10.36 -0.75 -7.54
C PHE A 125 10.66 -2.12 -6.91
N ASN A 126 11.36 -2.10 -5.78
CA ASN A 126 11.66 -3.31 -5.04
C ASN A 126 10.39 -3.84 -4.35
N ARG A 127 9.76 -4.85 -4.96
CA ARG A 127 8.52 -5.45 -4.43
C ARG A 127 8.64 -5.96 -3.01
N LYS A 128 9.79 -6.53 -2.63
CA LYS A 128 10.01 -7.06 -1.28
C LYS A 128 10.05 -5.93 -0.26
N GLU A 129 10.74 -4.85 -0.59
CA GLU A 129 10.79 -3.67 0.26
C GLU A 129 9.43 -2.98 0.34
N GLY A 130 8.71 -2.85 -0.78
CA GLY A 130 7.36 -2.31 -0.79
C GLY A 130 6.41 -3.12 0.10
N LEU A 131 6.44 -4.45 0.03
CA LEU A 131 5.65 -5.29 0.91
C LEU A 131 6.05 -5.14 2.39
N ARG A 132 7.36 -5.05 2.67
CA ARG A 132 7.87 -4.81 4.03
C ARG A 132 7.36 -3.48 4.58
N SER A 133 7.35 -2.42 3.77
CA SER A 133 6.85 -1.10 4.15
C SER A 133 5.34 -1.09 4.37
N LEU A 134 4.59 -1.86 3.58
CA LEU A 134 3.14 -2.01 3.74
C LEU A 134 2.78 -2.64 5.10
N LEU A 135 3.52 -3.68 5.48
CA LEU A 135 3.22 -4.55 6.62
C LEU A 135 3.88 -4.09 7.93
N LYS A 136 4.43 -2.87 7.99
CA LYS A 136 4.89 -2.26 9.24
C LYS A 136 3.73 -2.09 10.24
#